data_AF-A0A5B0D374-F1
#
_entry.id   AF-A0A5B0D374-F1
#
_cell.length_a   1.000
_cell.length_b   1.000
_cell.length_c   1.000
_cell.angle_alpha   90.00
_cell.angle_beta   90.00
_cell.angle_gamma   90.00
#
_symmetry.space_group_name_H-M   'P 1'
#
loop_
_entity.id
_entity.type
_entity.pdbx_description
1 polymer ?
#
loop_
_entity_poly.entity_id
_entity_poly.type
_entity_poly.pdbx_seq_one_letter_code
_entity_poly.pdbx_strand_id
1 'polypeptide(L)'
;MKKHSGRQTRSPWVRVVTVAASILAAIHICASFLWIAPYSAGARALFPGGQEGLSAYMLPLFGQSWSVFAPAPINGDYAISVRAVVEESGAERTTDWVDATAIEVQMLTDNLFPPRAAIQSVELASRFATAWQGLSADHKVILELGYYEGGDWLERLREKLVSYGGQDDVEAYLEKEQQVRRYATQVANAVWGSDVVAVQFQVQRQNVPEFEDRDGVSRSKTRPSPSVYATGWRAPDVAVDQSEDNFSEVFLPLYHRWMSDNESKSRE
;
A
#
# COMPACT_ATOMS: atom_id res chain seq x y z
N MET A 1 -69.92 44.00 26.39
CA MET A 1 -68.91 43.62 27.42
C MET A 1 -69.30 42.24 27.92
N LYS A 2 -68.52 41.15 27.90
CA LYS A 2 -67.08 40.94 28.18
C LYS A 2 -66.55 39.80 27.29
N LYS A 3 -65.34 39.95 26.74
CA LYS A 3 -64.60 38.88 26.06
C LYS A 3 -63.72 38.21 27.13
N HIS A 4 -64.11 37.05 27.64
CA HIS A 4 -63.26 36.27 28.54
C HIS A 4 -62.20 35.52 27.72
N SER A 5 -61.03 36.12 27.55
CA SER A 5 -59.83 35.41 27.12
C SER A 5 -59.23 34.70 28.34
N GLY A 6 -59.65 33.45 28.57
CA GLY A 6 -59.00 32.58 29.55
C GLY A 6 -57.63 32.17 29.02
N ARG A 7 -56.57 32.71 29.62
CA ARG A 7 -55.19 32.33 29.30
C ARG A 7 -55.00 30.88 29.75
N GLN A 8 -55.08 29.93 28.82
CA GLN A 8 -54.83 28.51 29.12
C GLN A 8 -53.40 28.35 29.66
N THR A 9 -53.27 28.16 30.97
CA THR A 9 -51.99 27.89 31.59
C THR A 9 -51.60 26.45 31.26
N ARG A 10 -50.64 26.27 30.34
CA ARG A 10 -50.07 24.95 30.03
C ARG A 10 -49.60 24.27 31.32
N SER A 11 -49.94 22.99 31.46
CA SER A 11 -49.57 22.14 32.60
C SER A 11 -48.08 22.28 32.93
N PRO A 12 -47.68 22.34 34.21
CA PRO A 12 -46.27 22.48 34.61
C PRO A 12 -45.39 21.38 34.01
N TRP A 13 -45.92 20.17 33.85
CA TRP A 13 -45.22 19.05 33.20
C TRP A 13 -44.88 19.34 31.74
N VAL A 14 -45.79 19.97 30.98
CA VAL A 14 -45.53 20.35 29.60
C VAL A 14 -44.38 21.35 29.52
N ARG A 15 -44.28 22.27 30.49
CA ARG A 15 -43.17 23.23 30.55
C ARG A 15 -41.85 22.55 30.85
N VAL A 16 -41.83 21.65 31.85
CA VAL A 16 -40.63 20.87 32.21
C VAL A 16 -40.14 20.04 31.02
N VAL A 17 -41.04 19.30 30.38
CA VAL A 17 -40.71 18.49 29.19
C VAL A 17 -40.20 19.36 28.05
N THR A 18 -40.84 20.51 27.79
CA THR A 18 -40.41 21.43 26.72
C THR A 18 -39.01 21.98 26.99
N VAL A 19 -38.71 22.38 28.24
CA VAL A 19 -37.38 22.87 28.61
C VAL A 19 -36.34 21.76 28.47
N ALA A 20 -36.62 20.56 28.98
CA ALA A 20 -35.70 19.42 28.86
C ALA A 20 -35.42 19.06 27.39
N ALA A 21 -36.47 19.00 26.55
CA ALA A 21 -36.33 18.74 25.12
C ALA A 21 -35.52 19.84 24.40
N SER A 22 -35.72 21.11 24.77
CA SER A 22 -34.97 22.23 24.20
C SER A 22 -33.49 22.16 24.56
N ILE A 23 -33.15 21.79 25.80
CA ILE A 23 -31.77 21.61 26.24
C ILE A 23 -31.11 20.47 25.49
N LEU A 24 -31.79 19.32 25.37
CA LEU A 24 -31.28 18.16 24.62
C LEU A 24 -31.03 18.52 23.14
N ALA A 25 -31.97 19.24 22.52
CA ALA A 25 -31.81 19.70 21.14
C ALA A 25 -30.62 20.66 21.00
N ALA A 26 -30.43 21.60 21.94
CA ALA A 26 -29.30 22.51 21.93
C ALA A 26 -27.96 21.77 22.09
N ILE A 27 -27.88 20.78 22.99
CA ILE A 27 -26.70 19.92 23.15
C ILE A 27 -26.41 19.17 21.84
N HIS A 28 -27.43 18.58 21.21
CA HIS A 28 -27.28 17.84 19.97
C HIS A 28 -26.80 18.72 18.81
N ILE A 29 -27.36 19.93 18.67
CA ILE A 29 -26.94 20.91 17.66
C ILE A 29 -25.49 21.34 17.90
N CYS A 30 -25.11 21.60 19.15
CA CYS A 30 -23.73 21.94 19.52
C CYS A 30 -22.76 20.80 19.19
N ALA A 31 -23.10 19.57 19.58
CA ALA A 31 -22.32 18.38 19.26
C ALA A 31 -22.15 18.20 17.75
N SER A 32 -23.25 18.33 17.00
CA SER A 32 -23.26 18.21 15.54
C SER A 32 -22.40 19.28 14.87
N PHE A 33 -22.51 20.53 15.33
CA PHE A 33 -21.67 21.63 14.85
C PHE A 33 -20.18 21.35 15.09
N LEU A 34 -19.80 20.95 16.30
CA LEU A 34 -18.41 20.61 16.64
C LEU A 34 -17.88 19.39 15.86
N TRP A 35 -18.77 18.47 15.48
CA TRP A 35 -18.44 17.26 14.72
C TRP A 35 -18.14 17.58 13.25
N ILE A 36 -18.96 18.42 12.61
CA ILE A 36 -18.81 18.75 11.18
C ILE A 36 -17.88 19.95 10.92
N ALA A 37 -17.68 20.82 11.91
CA ALA A 37 -16.79 21.96 11.78
C ALA A 37 -15.32 21.53 11.62
N PRO A 38 -14.48 22.37 10.98
CA PRO A 38 -13.03 22.15 10.94
C PRO A 38 -12.48 21.84 12.34
N TYR A 39 -11.52 20.91 12.40
CA TYR A 39 -10.97 20.44 13.67
C TYR A 39 -10.43 21.61 14.51
N SER A 40 -10.83 21.65 15.78
CA SER A 40 -10.33 22.62 16.77
C SER A 40 -10.30 21.97 18.14
N ALA A 41 -9.09 21.70 18.64
CA ALA A 41 -8.89 21.08 19.95
C ALA A 41 -9.52 21.91 21.07
N GLY A 42 -9.37 23.24 21.01
CA GLY A 42 -9.95 24.16 22.00
C GLY A 42 -11.48 24.15 22.01
N ALA A 43 -12.12 24.17 20.84
CA ALA A 43 -13.58 24.16 20.74
C ALA A 43 -14.17 22.81 21.17
N ARG A 44 -13.54 21.69 20.79
CA ARG A 44 -14.02 20.35 21.15
C ARG A 44 -13.78 20.00 22.62
N ALA A 45 -12.77 20.60 23.27
CA ALA A 45 -12.55 20.49 24.71
C ALA A 45 -13.70 21.09 25.55
N LEU A 46 -14.51 21.99 24.98
CA LEU A 46 -15.67 22.58 25.66
C LEU A 46 -16.86 21.62 25.77
N PHE A 47 -16.89 20.55 24.97
CA PHE A 47 -17.94 19.55 25.06
C PHE A 47 -17.73 18.69 26.32
N PRO A 48 -18.81 18.24 27.02
CA PRO A 48 -18.66 17.34 28.16
C PRO A 48 -17.85 16.09 27.79
N GLY A 49 -16.73 15.87 28.48
CA GLY A 49 -15.80 14.77 28.17
C GLY A 49 -14.85 15.04 27.00
N GLY A 50 -14.77 16.29 26.51
CA GLY A 50 -13.86 16.71 25.44
C GLY A 50 -14.09 15.96 24.12
N GLN A 51 -12.99 15.68 23.40
CA GLN A 51 -13.02 14.93 22.15
C GLN A 51 -13.60 13.51 22.34
N GLU A 52 -13.25 12.82 23.43
CA GLU A 52 -13.75 11.47 23.70
C GLU A 52 -15.25 11.46 23.97
N GLY A 53 -15.75 12.39 24.78
CA GLY A 53 -17.18 12.54 25.06
C GLY A 53 -17.99 12.92 23.82
N LEU A 54 -17.44 13.80 22.97
CA LEU A 54 -18.05 14.13 21.69
C LEU A 54 -18.10 12.92 20.75
N SER A 55 -17.01 12.16 20.64
CA SER A 55 -16.96 10.93 19.86
C SER A 55 -17.95 9.89 20.36
N ALA A 56 -18.02 9.65 21.67
CA ALA A 56 -18.96 8.71 22.27
C ALA A 56 -20.43 9.09 22.02
N TYR A 57 -20.73 10.39 21.96
CA TYR A 57 -22.08 10.88 21.66
C TYR A 57 -22.44 10.78 20.17
N MET A 58 -21.51 11.10 19.26
CA MET A 58 -21.80 11.18 17.82
C MET A 58 -21.65 9.84 17.09
N LEU A 59 -20.62 9.05 17.39
CA LEU A 59 -20.28 7.84 16.63
C LEU A 59 -21.39 6.76 16.56
N PRO A 60 -22.23 6.53 17.59
CA PRO A 60 -23.27 5.50 17.52
C PRO A 60 -24.30 5.71 16.39
N LEU A 61 -24.56 6.97 16.01
CA LEU A 61 -25.56 7.32 14.98
C LEU A 61 -24.95 8.00 13.75
N PHE A 62 -23.78 8.62 13.89
CA PHE A 62 -23.09 9.38 12.85
C PHE A 62 -21.69 8.85 12.51
N GLY A 63 -21.40 7.60 12.89
CA GLY A 63 -20.18 6.92 12.45
C GLY A 63 -20.13 6.82 10.93
N GLN A 64 -19.21 7.54 10.31
CA GLN A 64 -18.95 7.44 8.87
C GLN A 64 -17.99 6.28 8.63
N SER A 65 -18.51 5.07 8.45
CA SER A 65 -17.69 3.97 7.97
C SER A 65 -17.58 4.01 6.45
N TRP A 66 -16.42 4.38 5.95
CA TRP A 66 -16.08 4.29 4.53
C TRP A 66 -15.97 2.84 4.03
N SER A 67 -15.99 1.85 4.93
CA SER A 67 -15.89 0.42 4.58
C SER A 67 -17.02 -0.06 3.66
N VAL A 68 -18.18 0.62 3.66
CA VAL A 68 -19.30 0.31 2.76
C VAL A 68 -19.00 0.73 1.31
N PHE A 69 -18.15 1.74 1.11
CA PHE A 69 -17.80 2.29 -0.21
C PHE A 69 -16.39 1.88 -0.68
N ALA A 70 -15.48 1.60 0.25
CA ALA A 70 -14.14 1.12 -0.01
C ALA A 70 -13.77 0.10 1.09
N PRO A 71 -14.13 -1.20 0.91
CA PRO A 71 -13.93 -2.23 1.93
C PRO A 71 -12.48 -2.42 2.40
N ALA A 72 -11.50 -1.95 1.62
CA ALA A 72 -10.09 -1.92 1.99
C ALA A 72 -9.41 -0.73 1.29
N PRO A 73 -9.41 0.48 1.88
CA PRO A 73 -8.63 1.58 1.30
C PRO A 73 -7.15 1.18 1.32
N ILE A 74 -6.47 1.33 0.17
CA ILE A 74 -5.04 1.05 0.05
C ILE A 74 -4.29 1.95 1.05
N ASN A 75 -3.69 1.35 2.07
CA ASN A 75 -3.03 2.04 3.17
C ASN A 75 -1.50 1.83 3.17
N GLY A 76 -0.93 1.46 2.03
CA GLY A 76 0.52 1.32 1.88
C GLY A 76 0.95 1.27 0.43
N ASP A 77 2.18 1.70 0.20
CA ASP A 77 2.82 1.67 -1.13
C ASP A 77 3.51 0.33 -1.33
N TYR A 78 3.44 -0.19 -2.55
CA TYR A 78 4.20 -1.37 -2.96
C TYR A 78 5.32 -0.97 -3.92
N ALA A 79 6.46 -1.62 -3.79
CA ALA A 79 7.60 -1.43 -4.69
C ALA A 79 8.28 -2.76 -5.00
N ILE A 80 8.81 -2.91 -6.22
CA ILE A 80 9.71 -3.99 -6.63
C ILE A 80 11.12 -3.43 -6.72
N SER A 81 12.06 -4.07 -6.03
CA SER A 81 13.49 -3.91 -6.32
C SER A 81 14.01 -5.16 -7.01
N VAL A 82 14.91 -4.97 -7.97
CA VAL A 82 15.52 -6.03 -8.78
C VAL A 82 17.03 -5.94 -8.70
N ARG A 83 17.70 -7.09 -8.67
CA ARG A 83 19.13 -7.22 -8.95
C ARG A 83 19.41 -8.49 -9.75
N ALA A 84 20.58 -8.57 -10.35
CA ALA A 84 20.99 -9.68 -11.18
C ALA A 84 22.35 -10.25 -10.76
N VAL A 85 22.60 -11.49 -11.15
CA VAL A 85 23.95 -12.00 -11.40
C VAL A 85 24.19 -11.87 -12.88
N VAL A 86 25.28 -11.22 -13.26
CA VAL A 86 25.68 -11.02 -14.66
C VAL A 86 27.04 -11.65 -14.90
N GLU A 87 27.23 -12.24 -16.08
CA GLU A 87 28.53 -12.72 -16.53
C GLU A 87 29.28 -11.58 -17.21
N GLU A 88 30.40 -11.14 -16.64
CA GLU A 88 31.24 -10.10 -17.21
C GLU A 88 32.68 -10.61 -17.32
N SER A 89 33.21 -10.67 -18.55
CA SER A 89 34.58 -11.12 -18.82
C SER A 89 34.90 -12.53 -18.28
N GLY A 90 33.91 -13.43 -18.28
CA GLY A 90 34.06 -14.81 -17.79
C GLY A 90 34.03 -14.97 -16.27
N ALA A 91 33.60 -13.94 -15.54
CA ALA A 91 33.33 -14.00 -14.11
C ALA A 91 31.91 -13.52 -13.80
N GLU A 92 31.23 -14.21 -12.90
CA GLU A 92 29.93 -13.77 -12.40
C GLU A 92 30.10 -12.65 -11.37
N ARG A 93 29.30 -11.59 -11.51
CA ARG A 93 29.17 -10.55 -10.48
C ARG A 93 27.71 -10.30 -10.13
N THR A 94 27.46 -10.06 -8.85
CA THR A 94 26.15 -9.57 -8.37
C THR A 94 26.06 -8.06 -8.54
N THR A 95 24.94 -7.58 -9.08
CA THR A 95 24.65 -6.16 -9.23
C THR A 95 24.06 -5.57 -7.96
N ASP A 96 24.07 -4.24 -7.87
CA ASP A 96 23.29 -3.51 -6.87
C ASP A 96 21.77 -3.62 -7.13
N TRP A 97 20.99 -3.30 -6.11
CA TRP A 97 19.53 -3.23 -6.20
C TRP A 97 19.09 -2.00 -6.99
N VAL A 98 18.17 -2.21 -7.92
CA VAL A 98 17.46 -1.18 -8.68
C VAL A 98 16.02 -1.13 -8.21
N ASP A 99 15.54 0.04 -7.78
CA ASP A 99 14.13 0.27 -7.45
C ASP A 99 13.33 0.47 -8.75
N ALA A 100 12.89 -0.64 -9.34
CA ALA A 100 12.18 -0.64 -10.61
C ALA A 100 10.86 0.12 -10.53
N THR A 101 10.17 0.05 -9.38
CA THR A 101 8.93 0.81 -9.18
C THR A 101 9.20 2.30 -9.12
N ALA A 102 10.21 2.77 -8.39
CA ALA A 102 10.56 4.19 -8.34
C ALA A 102 10.91 4.74 -9.73
N ILE A 103 11.55 3.92 -10.58
CA ILE A 103 11.87 4.29 -11.95
C ILE A 103 10.61 4.40 -12.80
N GLU A 104 9.72 3.42 -12.73
CA GLU A 104 8.49 3.34 -13.52
C GLU A 104 7.49 4.46 -13.18
N VAL A 105 7.32 4.78 -11.89
CA VAL A 105 6.37 5.81 -11.46
C VAL A 105 6.81 7.23 -11.82
N GLN A 106 8.05 7.45 -12.29
CA GLN A 106 8.44 8.73 -12.89
C GLN A 106 7.54 9.10 -14.07
N MET A 107 6.97 8.11 -14.77
CA MET A 107 6.05 8.33 -15.89
C MET A 107 4.70 8.95 -15.44
N LEU A 108 4.37 8.86 -14.15
CA LEU A 108 3.17 9.49 -13.55
C LEU A 108 3.39 10.95 -13.21
N THR A 109 4.63 11.36 -12.95
CA THR A 109 4.94 12.70 -12.46
C THR A 109 4.80 13.70 -13.61
N ASP A 110 4.07 14.79 -13.37
CA ASP A 110 3.82 15.87 -14.33
C ASP A 110 3.21 15.42 -15.68
N ASN A 111 2.52 14.27 -15.69
CA ASN A 111 1.91 13.70 -16.89
C ASN A 111 0.39 13.62 -16.76
N LEU A 112 -0.33 14.34 -17.61
CA LEU A 112 -1.80 14.33 -17.64
C LEU A 112 -2.38 13.03 -18.22
N PHE A 113 -1.61 12.30 -19.01
CA PHE A 113 -2.03 11.08 -19.69
C PHE A 113 -0.98 9.98 -19.50
N PRO A 114 -0.77 9.51 -18.26
CA PRO A 114 0.23 8.48 -18.00
C PRO A 114 -0.12 7.19 -18.75
N PRO A 115 0.88 6.52 -19.34
CA PRO A 115 0.64 5.23 -19.98
C PRO A 115 0.37 4.16 -18.92
N ARG A 116 -0.31 3.08 -19.32
CA ARG A 116 -0.54 1.92 -18.42
C ARG A 116 0.75 1.30 -17.89
N ALA A 117 1.85 1.44 -18.61
CA ALA A 117 3.17 0.99 -18.21
C ALA A 117 3.62 1.61 -16.87
N ALA A 118 3.12 2.79 -16.51
CA ALA A 118 3.53 3.55 -15.33
C ALA A 118 3.13 2.94 -13.97
N ILE A 119 2.33 1.86 -13.97
CA ILE A 119 1.80 1.22 -12.75
C ILE A 119 1.93 -0.32 -12.76
N GLN A 120 2.61 -0.89 -13.75
CA GLN A 120 2.70 -2.36 -13.88
C GLN A 120 3.46 -2.98 -12.71
N SER A 121 4.57 -2.36 -12.31
CA SER A 121 5.35 -2.78 -11.14
C SER A 121 4.53 -2.77 -9.86
N VAL A 122 3.70 -1.74 -9.62
CA VAL A 122 2.84 -1.63 -8.42
C VAL A 122 1.78 -2.72 -8.40
N GLU A 123 1.13 -2.99 -9.54
CA GLU A 123 0.14 -4.06 -9.69
C GLU A 123 0.75 -5.44 -9.43
N LEU A 124 1.92 -5.71 -10.05
CA LEU A 124 2.67 -6.95 -9.85
C LEU A 124 3.10 -7.12 -8.40
N ALA A 125 3.63 -6.06 -7.79
CA ALA A 125 4.07 -6.03 -6.41
C ALA A 125 2.94 -6.38 -5.44
N SER A 126 1.77 -5.73 -5.60
CA SER A 126 0.63 -5.97 -4.72
C SER A 126 0.12 -7.42 -4.83
N ARG A 127 0.00 -7.96 -6.05
CA ARG A 127 -0.48 -9.34 -6.27
C ARG A 127 0.48 -10.37 -5.72
N PHE A 128 1.77 -10.16 -5.94
CA PHE A 128 2.82 -11.01 -5.37
C PHE A 128 2.82 -10.96 -3.85
N ALA A 129 2.76 -9.77 -3.26
CA ALA A 129 2.73 -9.61 -1.81
C ALA A 129 1.54 -10.34 -1.17
N THR A 130 0.34 -10.25 -1.77
CA THR A 130 -0.83 -10.99 -1.30
C THR A 130 -0.61 -12.50 -1.36
N ALA A 131 -0.12 -13.03 -2.48
CA ALA A 131 0.14 -14.46 -2.62
C ALA A 131 1.23 -14.95 -1.65
N TRP A 132 2.31 -14.18 -1.50
CA TRP A 132 3.40 -14.47 -0.55
C TRP A 132 2.92 -14.51 0.90
N GLN A 133 2.06 -13.57 1.29
CA GLN A 133 1.51 -13.50 2.64
C GLN A 133 0.64 -14.72 2.98
N GLY A 134 -0.08 -15.26 1.99
CA GLY A 134 -0.90 -16.47 2.13
C GLY A 134 -0.10 -17.74 2.45
N LEU A 135 1.21 -17.75 2.17
CA LEU A 135 2.08 -18.89 2.43
C LEU A 135 2.42 -19.06 3.92
N SER A 136 2.70 -20.31 4.30
CA SER A 136 3.20 -20.68 5.63
C SER A 136 4.61 -20.11 5.90
N ALA A 137 5.03 -20.16 7.17
CA ALA A 137 6.40 -19.78 7.53
C ALA A 137 7.45 -20.68 6.86
N ASP A 138 7.19 -21.99 6.76
CA ASP A 138 8.12 -22.94 6.15
C ASP A 138 8.30 -22.68 4.64
N HIS A 139 7.22 -22.34 3.93
CA HIS A 139 7.31 -21.92 2.53
C HIS A 139 8.23 -20.71 2.36
N LYS A 140 8.12 -19.71 3.23
CA LYS A 140 8.92 -18.48 3.16
C LYS A 140 10.42 -18.76 3.33
N VAL A 141 10.78 -19.68 4.21
CA VAL A 141 12.17 -20.15 4.37
C VAL A 141 12.69 -20.81 3.09
N ILE A 142 11.90 -21.66 2.44
CA ILE A 142 12.28 -22.29 1.16
C ILE A 142 12.50 -21.24 0.07
N LEU A 143 11.65 -20.22 0.05
CA LEU A 143 11.64 -19.25 -1.03
C LEU A 143 12.80 -18.27 -0.98
N GLU A 144 13.42 -18.04 0.18
CA GLU A 144 14.68 -17.31 0.32
C GLU A 144 15.87 -18.07 -0.28
N LEU A 145 15.76 -19.38 -0.49
CA LEU A 145 16.80 -20.17 -1.14
C LEU A 145 16.85 -19.88 -2.65
N GLY A 146 18.06 -19.96 -3.20
CA GLY A 146 18.30 -19.86 -4.64
C GLY A 146 17.87 -21.12 -5.38
N TYR A 147 16.94 -20.97 -6.32
CA TYR A 147 16.54 -22.01 -7.27
C TYR A 147 16.64 -21.42 -8.68
N TYR A 148 17.76 -21.66 -9.36
CA TYR A 148 18.00 -21.13 -10.72
C TYR A 148 18.85 -22.06 -11.59
N GLU A 149 19.63 -22.95 -10.99
CA GLU A 149 20.49 -23.89 -11.72
C GLU A 149 19.70 -25.07 -12.31
N GLY A 150 19.97 -25.40 -13.57
CA GLY A 150 19.36 -26.54 -14.27
C GLY A 150 17.93 -26.26 -14.76
N GLY A 151 17.54 -26.88 -15.88
CA GLY A 151 16.24 -26.62 -16.52
C GLY A 151 15.01 -27.05 -15.70
N ASP A 152 15.21 -27.88 -14.68
CA ASP A 152 14.19 -28.42 -13.78
C ASP A 152 14.07 -27.63 -12.45
N TRP A 153 14.77 -26.50 -12.28
CA TRP A 153 14.78 -25.73 -11.03
C TRP A 153 13.38 -25.38 -10.51
N LEU A 154 12.45 -25.05 -11.42
CA LEU A 154 11.08 -24.66 -11.07
C LEU A 154 10.30 -25.85 -10.51
N GLU A 155 10.50 -27.03 -11.09
CA GLU A 155 9.85 -28.26 -10.61
C GLU A 155 10.39 -28.62 -9.22
N ARG A 156 11.72 -28.54 -9.02
CA ARG A 156 12.31 -28.77 -7.69
C ARG A 156 11.81 -27.79 -6.64
N LEU A 157 11.64 -26.52 -7.00
CA LEU A 157 11.06 -25.51 -6.10
C LEU A 157 9.61 -25.87 -5.78
N ARG A 158 8.80 -26.19 -6.79
CA ARG A 158 7.39 -26.55 -6.64
C ARG A 158 7.23 -27.79 -5.77
N GLU A 159 7.92 -28.88 -6.07
CA GLU A 159 7.89 -30.11 -5.28
C GLU A 159 8.27 -29.84 -3.82
N LYS A 160 9.30 -29.01 -3.60
CA LYS A 160 9.73 -28.65 -2.25
C LYS A 160 8.67 -27.84 -1.51
N LEU A 161 8.02 -26.87 -2.15
CA LEU A 161 6.93 -26.10 -1.55
C LEU A 161 5.73 -26.98 -1.22
N VAL A 162 5.24 -27.77 -2.20
CA VAL A 162 4.08 -28.65 -2.04
C VAL A 162 4.30 -29.68 -0.93
N SER A 163 5.54 -30.09 -0.68
CA SER A 163 5.86 -31.01 0.43
C SER A 163 5.50 -30.48 1.82
N TYR A 164 5.23 -29.17 1.98
CA TYR A 164 4.77 -28.52 3.21
C TYR A 164 3.26 -28.20 3.21
N GLY A 165 2.51 -28.71 2.23
CA GLY A 165 1.06 -28.53 2.12
C GLY A 165 0.65 -27.21 1.45
N GLY A 166 -0.63 -26.84 1.56
CA GLY A 166 -1.14 -25.59 0.99
C GLY A 166 -0.99 -25.50 -0.54
N GLN A 167 -1.25 -26.60 -1.26
CA GLN A 167 -1.01 -26.69 -2.70
C GLN A 167 -1.67 -25.55 -3.47
N ASP A 168 -2.93 -25.20 -3.18
CA ASP A 168 -3.63 -24.10 -3.86
C ASP A 168 -2.92 -22.75 -3.65
N ASP A 169 -2.42 -22.46 -2.44
CA ASP A 169 -1.67 -21.24 -2.14
C ASP A 169 -0.30 -21.23 -2.83
N VAL A 170 0.36 -22.40 -2.91
CA VAL A 170 1.63 -22.57 -3.62
C VAL A 170 1.47 -22.32 -5.12
N GLU A 171 0.44 -22.88 -5.74
CA GLU A 171 0.16 -22.65 -7.17
C GLU A 171 -0.18 -21.19 -7.44
N ALA A 172 -1.03 -20.59 -6.61
CA ALA A 172 -1.35 -19.17 -6.72
C ALA A 172 -0.10 -18.30 -6.57
N TYR A 173 0.81 -18.66 -5.65
CA TYR A 173 2.09 -17.99 -5.47
C TYR A 173 2.99 -18.12 -6.70
N LEU A 174 3.22 -19.35 -7.20
CA LEU A 174 4.11 -19.59 -8.35
C LEU A 174 3.63 -18.86 -9.61
N GLU A 175 2.32 -18.73 -9.81
CA GLU A 175 1.76 -17.93 -10.90
C GLU A 175 2.15 -16.43 -10.78
N LYS A 176 2.07 -15.85 -9.57
CA LYS A 176 2.44 -14.43 -9.36
C LYS A 176 3.95 -14.23 -9.34
N GLU A 177 4.69 -15.19 -8.80
CA GLU A 177 6.16 -15.22 -8.83
C GLU A 177 6.68 -15.21 -10.27
N GLN A 178 6.11 -16.03 -11.16
CA GLN A 178 6.47 -16.05 -12.58
C GLN A 178 6.24 -14.67 -13.24
N GLN A 179 5.13 -13.99 -12.93
CA GLN A 179 4.84 -12.67 -13.49
C GLN A 179 5.88 -11.62 -13.03
N VAL A 180 6.21 -11.58 -11.75
CA VAL A 180 7.24 -10.66 -11.22
C VAL A 180 8.62 -11.03 -11.74
N ARG A 181 8.94 -12.32 -11.85
CA ARG A 181 10.22 -12.81 -12.37
C ARG A 181 10.45 -12.39 -13.81
N ARG A 182 9.42 -12.51 -14.67
CA ARG A 182 9.49 -12.03 -16.06
C ARG A 182 9.70 -10.52 -16.15
N TYR A 183 9.01 -9.75 -15.30
CA TYR A 183 9.24 -8.32 -15.19
C TYR A 183 10.68 -8.01 -14.72
N ALA A 184 11.16 -8.72 -13.70
CA ALA A 184 12.52 -8.57 -13.19
C ALA A 184 13.57 -8.95 -14.24
N THR A 185 13.31 -9.96 -15.08
CA THR A 185 14.15 -10.31 -16.23
C THR A 185 14.20 -9.16 -17.24
N GLN A 186 13.08 -8.53 -17.58
CA GLN A 186 13.08 -7.36 -18.49
C GLN A 186 13.86 -6.18 -17.90
N VAL A 187 13.68 -5.88 -16.60
CA VAL A 187 14.46 -4.85 -15.90
C VAL A 187 15.95 -5.19 -15.96
N ALA A 188 16.30 -6.44 -15.69
CA ALA A 188 17.68 -6.88 -15.67
C ALA A 188 18.34 -6.77 -17.05
N ASN A 189 17.67 -7.24 -18.08
CA ASN A 189 18.17 -7.21 -19.45
C ASN A 189 18.25 -5.76 -19.99
N ALA A 190 17.30 -4.90 -19.62
CA ALA A 190 17.35 -3.48 -20.00
C ALA A 190 18.53 -2.73 -19.34
N VAL A 191 18.80 -2.98 -18.06
CA VAL A 191 19.82 -2.25 -17.29
C VAL A 191 21.22 -2.82 -17.48
N TRP A 192 21.36 -4.14 -17.54
CA TRP A 192 22.65 -4.83 -17.53
C TRP A 192 22.97 -5.62 -18.81
N GLY A 193 22.05 -5.69 -19.77
CA GLY A 193 22.25 -6.42 -21.03
C GLY A 193 21.88 -7.90 -20.94
N SER A 194 22.17 -8.65 -22.00
CA SER A 194 21.73 -10.05 -22.17
C SER A 194 22.50 -11.08 -21.33
N ASP A 195 23.58 -10.68 -20.66
CA ASP A 195 24.47 -11.60 -19.93
C ASP A 195 23.98 -11.90 -18.50
N VAL A 196 22.66 -11.81 -18.27
CA VAL A 196 22.03 -12.07 -16.99
C VAL A 196 21.89 -13.58 -16.78
N VAL A 197 22.59 -14.10 -15.76
CA VAL A 197 22.58 -15.52 -15.39
C VAL A 197 21.44 -15.85 -14.43
N ALA A 198 21.16 -14.94 -13.49
CA ALA A 198 20.10 -15.10 -12.51
C ALA A 198 19.53 -13.74 -12.11
N VAL A 199 18.25 -13.71 -11.76
CA VAL A 199 17.57 -12.54 -11.23
C VAL A 199 17.12 -12.79 -9.80
N GLN A 200 17.15 -11.74 -8.99
CA GLN A 200 16.52 -11.73 -7.67
C GLN A 200 15.69 -10.47 -7.56
N PHE A 201 14.49 -10.62 -7.01
CA PHE A 201 13.62 -9.48 -6.73
C PHE A 201 13.13 -9.53 -5.28
N GLN A 202 12.80 -8.37 -4.76
CA GLN A 202 12.11 -8.22 -3.49
C GLN A 202 10.93 -7.27 -3.67
N VAL A 203 9.81 -7.60 -3.06
CA VAL A 203 8.67 -6.70 -2.96
C VAL A 203 8.67 -6.06 -1.59
N GLN A 204 8.53 -4.75 -1.56
CA GLN A 204 8.39 -3.99 -0.32
C GLN A 204 6.97 -3.45 -0.21
N ARG A 205 6.43 -3.45 1.01
CA ARG A 205 5.18 -2.77 1.34
C ARG A 205 5.42 -1.81 2.47
N GLN A 206 5.21 -0.52 2.23
CA GLN A 206 5.35 0.51 3.25
C GLN A 206 4.00 1.11 3.62
N ASN A 207 3.54 0.85 4.83
CA ASN A 207 2.31 1.43 5.36
C ASN A 207 2.39 2.97 5.43
N VAL A 208 1.22 3.60 5.29
CA VAL A 208 1.03 5.00 5.63
C VAL A 208 0.77 5.09 7.14
N PRO A 209 1.24 6.14 7.84
CA PRO A 209 0.91 6.35 9.25
C PRO A 209 -0.60 6.29 9.51
N GLU A 210 -0.98 5.74 10.66
CA GLU A 210 -2.39 5.71 11.09
C GLU A 210 -2.92 7.13 11.28
N PHE A 211 -4.23 7.32 11.11
CA PHE A 211 -4.85 8.65 11.13
C PHE A 211 -4.57 9.40 12.44
N GLU A 212 -4.60 8.70 13.58
CA GLU A 212 -4.37 9.27 14.92
C GLU A 212 -2.95 9.85 15.08
N ASP A 213 -1.97 9.34 14.34
CA ASP A 213 -0.57 9.77 14.40
C ASP A 213 -0.22 10.88 13.38
N ARG A 214 -1.14 11.23 12.48
CA ARG A 214 -0.87 12.24 11.42
C ARG A 214 -0.84 13.67 11.94
N ASP A 215 -1.51 13.95 13.06
CA ASP A 215 -1.78 15.31 13.55
C ASP A 215 -0.76 15.81 14.61
N GLY A 216 0.34 15.07 14.84
CA GLY A 216 1.55 15.62 15.47
C GLY A 216 1.60 15.67 17.00
N VAL A 217 0.66 15.04 17.72
CA VAL A 217 0.74 14.89 19.19
C VAL A 217 1.57 13.65 19.59
N SER A 218 1.54 12.60 18.76
CA SER A 218 2.40 11.42 18.87
C SER A 218 3.67 11.60 18.04
N ARG A 219 4.83 11.23 18.59
CA ARG A 219 6.17 11.58 18.09
C ARG A 219 6.67 10.78 16.87
N SER A 220 5.80 10.11 16.11
CA SER A 220 6.23 9.40 14.90
C SER A 220 5.50 9.88 13.65
N LYS A 221 5.94 11.01 13.09
CA LYS A 221 5.68 11.37 11.68
C LYS A 221 6.37 10.41 10.70
N THR A 222 7.15 9.47 11.21
CA THR A 222 7.94 8.52 10.44
C THR A 222 7.05 7.38 9.98
N ARG A 223 7.04 7.13 8.66
CA ARG A 223 6.38 5.96 8.09
C ARG A 223 6.95 4.69 8.75
N PRO A 224 6.11 3.67 9.02
CA PRO A 224 6.60 2.37 9.44
C PRO A 224 7.69 1.84 8.50
N SER A 225 8.60 1.03 9.06
CA SER A 225 9.58 0.33 8.23
C SER A 225 8.87 -0.56 7.20
N PRO A 226 9.35 -0.62 5.95
CA PRO A 226 8.75 -1.47 4.94
C PRO A 226 8.79 -2.95 5.34
N SER A 227 7.70 -3.68 5.10
CA SER A 227 7.72 -5.14 5.11
C SER A 227 8.33 -5.62 3.80
N VAL A 228 9.29 -6.53 3.87
CA VAL A 228 9.99 -7.07 2.70
C VAL A 228 9.57 -8.51 2.45
N TYR A 229 9.24 -8.82 1.20
CA TYR A 229 8.91 -10.15 0.69
C TYR A 229 9.98 -10.51 -0.34
N ALA A 230 10.99 -11.24 0.10
CA ALA A 230 12.17 -11.54 -0.69
C ALA A 230 12.07 -12.94 -1.31
N THR A 231 12.63 -13.11 -2.51
CA THR A 231 12.92 -14.41 -3.09
C THR A 231 14.43 -14.62 -3.10
N GLY A 232 14.89 -15.88 -3.16
CA GLY A 232 16.26 -16.20 -3.56
C GLY A 232 16.47 -16.01 -5.05
N TRP A 233 17.66 -16.34 -5.55
CA TRP A 233 17.96 -16.30 -6.98
C TRP A 233 17.04 -17.18 -7.81
N ARG A 234 16.64 -16.69 -8.99
CA ARG A 234 15.77 -17.36 -9.96
C ARG A 234 16.39 -17.30 -11.36
N ALA A 235 16.14 -18.32 -12.16
CA ALA A 235 16.54 -18.31 -13.56
C ALA A 235 15.72 -17.24 -14.32
N PRO A 236 16.33 -16.50 -15.27
CA PRO A 236 15.60 -15.57 -16.13
C PRO A 236 14.46 -16.26 -16.89
N ASP A 237 13.38 -15.54 -17.13
CA ASP A 237 12.21 -16.05 -17.88
C ASP A 237 11.62 -14.93 -18.73
N VAL A 238 11.28 -15.25 -19.97
CA VAL A 238 10.71 -14.33 -20.95
C VAL A 238 9.45 -14.99 -21.51
N ALA A 239 8.32 -14.28 -21.45
CA ALA A 239 7.07 -14.79 -22.00
C ALA A 239 7.08 -14.78 -23.54
N VAL A 240 6.31 -15.69 -24.13
CA VAL A 240 5.99 -15.62 -25.56
C VAL A 240 5.32 -14.27 -25.85
N ASP A 241 5.78 -13.58 -26.91
CA ASP A 241 5.36 -12.24 -27.33
C ASP A 241 5.74 -11.07 -26.40
N GLN A 242 6.54 -11.31 -25.36
CA GLN A 242 7.11 -10.23 -24.54
C GLN A 242 8.26 -9.56 -25.30
N SER A 243 8.10 -8.28 -25.64
CA SER A 243 9.14 -7.50 -26.31
C SER A 243 10.08 -6.85 -25.29
N GLU A 244 11.31 -7.35 -25.22
CA GLU A 244 12.39 -6.78 -24.39
C GLU A 244 12.89 -5.45 -24.96
N ASP A 245 12.96 -5.32 -26.28
CA ASP A 245 13.35 -4.08 -26.95
C ASP A 245 12.40 -2.92 -26.59
N ASN A 246 11.08 -3.12 -26.74
CA ASN A 246 10.09 -2.10 -26.38
C ASN A 246 10.15 -1.75 -24.89
N PHE A 247 10.41 -2.73 -24.03
CA PHE A 247 10.57 -2.47 -22.59
C PHE A 247 11.81 -1.61 -22.34
N SER A 248 12.94 -1.98 -22.94
CA SER A 248 14.22 -1.26 -22.79
C SER A 248 14.13 0.17 -23.31
N GLU A 249 13.48 0.39 -24.47
CA GLU A 249 13.25 1.73 -25.05
C GLU A 249 12.53 2.69 -24.09
N VAL A 250 11.63 2.16 -23.25
CA VAL A 250 10.87 2.95 -22.27
C VAL A 250 11.61 3.03 -20.93
N PHE A 251 12.11 1.91 -20.42
CA PHE A 251 12.63 1.79 -19.06
C PHE A 251 14.05 2.38 -18.92
N LEU A 252 14.94 2.14 -19.89
CA LEU A 252 16.34 2.52 -19.79
C LEU A 252 16.55 4.04 -19.70
N PRO A 253 15.85 4.90 -20.48
CA PRO A 253 15.94 6.35 -20.29
C PRO A 253 15.47 6.83 -18.91
N LEU A 254 14.46 6.17 -18.34
CA LEU A 254 13.95 6.48 -17.00
C LEU A 254 14.95 6.07 -15.92
N TYR A 255 15.61 4.92 -16.10
CA TYR A 255 16.68 4.46 -15.21
C TYR A 255 17.85 5.45 -15.20
N HIS A 256 18.32 5.90 -16.36
CA HIS A 256 19.41 6.88 -16.42
C HIS A 256 19.07 8.20 -15.75
N ARG A 257 17.82 8.70 -15.94
CA ARG A 257 17.34 9.89 -15.23
C ARG A 257 17.31 9.69 -13.72
N TRP A 258 16.80 8.55 -13.26
CA TRP A 258 16.73 8.23 -11.83
C TRP A 258 18.13 8.17 -11.20
N MET A 259 19.10 7.55 -11.89
CA MET A 259 20.49 7.51 -11.46
C MET A 259 21.10 8.91 -11.36
N SER A 260 20.89 9.78 -12.36
CA SER A 260 21.40 11.16 -12.31
C SER A 260 20.80 11.96 -11.16
N ASP A 261 19.50 11.79 -10.91
CA ASP A 261 18.79 12.50 -9.84
C ASP A 261 19.29 12.04 -8.47
N ASN A 262 19.53 10.75 -8.27
CA ASN A 262 20.03 10.22 -7.01
C ASN A 262 21.52 10.52 -6.77
N GLU A 263 22.35 10.53 -7.82
CA GLU A 263 23.73 10.99 -7.69
C GLU A 263 23.80 12.46 -7.26
N SER A 264 22.95 13.33 -7.82
CA SER A 264 22.90 14.74 -7.43
C SER A 264 22.54 14.94 -5.96
N LYS A 265 21.53 14.20 -5.46
CA LYS A 265 21.09 14.24 -4.06
C LYS A 265 22.14 13.70 -3.08
N SER A 266 23.02 12.80 -3.52
CA SER A 266 24.10 12.27 -2.67
C SER A 266 25.30 13.22 -2.52
N ARG A 267 25.38 14.26 -3.35
CA ARG A 267 26.46 15.27 -3.34
C ARG A 267 26.09 16.55 -2.58
N GLU A 268 24.82 16.72 -2.19
CA GLU A 268 24.30 17.80 -1.34
C GLU A 268 24.29 17.41 0.14
#